data_AF-A0A3D2HNY1-F1
#
_entry.id   AF-A0A3D2HNY1-F1
#
_cell.length_a   1.000
_cell.length_b   1.000
_cell.length_c   1.000
_cell.angle_alpha   90.00
_cell.angle_beta   90.00
_cell.angle_gamma   90.00
#
_symmetry.space_group_name_H-M   'P 1'
#
loop_
_entity.id
_entity.type
_entity.pdbx_description
1 polymer ?
#
loop_
_entity_poly.entity_id
_entity_poly.type
_entity_poly.pdbx_seq_one_letter_code
_entity_poly.pdbx_strand_id
1 'polypeptide(L)'
;FGFSRDDAGKFLNAYYDTKIFENDPFAKLDQTGVGKLMETAIKLGKPVNPNLHIGICGEHGGDPSSVEFCHKIGLDYVSCSPFRVPIARLAAAQAAVNNK
;
A
#
# COMPACT_ATOMS: atom_id res chain seq x y z
N PHE A 1 -3.36 -13.23 -1.32
CA PHE A 1 -4.73 -13.51 -0.85
C PHE A 1 -5.48 -14.49 -1.75
N GLY A 2 -5.52 -14.31 -3.08
CA GLY A 2 -6.35 -15.17 -3.93
C GLY A 2 -7.85 -14.88 -3.79
N PHE A 3 -8.19 -13.65 -3.42
CA PHE A 3 -9.56 -13.21 -3.18
C PHE A 3 -10.05 -12.38 -4.36
N SER A 4 -11.26 -12.69 -4.84
CA SER A 4 -12.09 -11.75 -5.59
C SER A 4 -12.68 -10.75 -4.60
N ARG A 5 -12.44 -9.45 -4.79
CA ARG A 5 -12.94 -8.41 -3.86
C ARG A 5 -14.47 -8.41 -3.80
N ASP A 6 -15.12 -8.61 -4.94
CA ASP A 6 -16.58 -8.59 -5.04
C ASP A 6 -17.24 -9.78 -4.33
N ASP A 7 -16.51 -10.89 -4.17
CA ASP A 7 -16.98 -12.08 -3.45
C ASP A 7 -16.52 -12.12 -1.99
N ALA A 8 -15.42 -11.42 -1.66
CA ALA A 8 -14.77 -11.50 -0.35
C ALA A 8 -15.65 -10.97 0.79
N GLY A 9 -16.55 -10.05 0.51
CA GLY A 9 -17.50 -9.52 1.50
C GLY A 9 -18.36 -10.61 2.17
N LYS A 10 -18.55 -11.77 1.51
CA LYS A 10 -19.32 -12.90 2.05
C LYS A 10 -18.66 -13.58 3.26
N PHE A 11 -17.34 -13.45 3.42
CA PHE A 11 -16.59 -14.12 4.50
C PHE A 11 -15.62 -13.21 5.28
N LEU A 12 -15.24 -12.05 4.74
CA LEU A 12 -14.29 -11.14 5.40
C LEU A 12 -14.76 -10.68 6.79
N ASN A 13 -16.06 -10.45 6.98
CA ASN A 13 -16.60 -10.08 8.29
C ASN A 13 -16.30 -11.14 9.35
N ALA A 14 -16.49 -12.42 9.01
CA ALA A 14 -16.17 -13.52 9.92
C ALA A 14 -14.66 -13.57 10.25
N TYR A 15 -13.79 -13.17 9.31
CA TYR A 15 -12.35 -13.11 9.55
C TYR A 15 -11.97 -11.98 10.50
N TYR A 16 -12.69 -10.85 10.49
CA TYR A 16 -12.49 -9.77 11.45
C TYR A 16 -13.01 -10.15 12.84
N ASP A 17 -14.21 -10.74 12.91
CA ASP A 17 -14.83 -11.15 14.17
C ASP A 17 -14.00 -12.21 14.90
N THR A 18 -13.36 -13.11 14.14
CA THR A 18 -12.46 -14.15 14.66
C THR A 18 -11.00 -13.71 14.77
N LYS A 19 -10.70 -12.43 14.47
CA LYS A 19 -9.36 -11.83 14.51
C LYS A 19 -8.32 -12.55 13.63
N ILE A 20 -8.76 -13.21 12.57
CA ILE A 20 -7.87 -13.74 11.52
C ILE A 20 -7.24 -12.55 10.77
N PHE A 21 -8.02 -11.50 10.51
CA PHE A 21 -7.52 -10.23 10.01
C PHE A 21 -7.90 -9.09 10.94
N GLU A 22 -7.00 -8.11 11.07
CA GLU A 22 -7.24 -6.90 11.85
C GLU A 22 -7.78 -5.75 10.99
N ASN A 23 -7.55 -5.79 9.67
CA ASN A 23 -7.91 -4.74 8.74
C ASN A 23 -8.32 -5.35 7.40
N ASP A 24 -9.12 -4.62 6.63
CA ASP A 24 -9.45 -4.98 5.25
C ASP A 24 -8.20 -4.85 4.35
N PRO A 25 -7.69 -5.95 3.77
CA PRO A 25 -6.50 -5.93 2.92
C PRO A 25 -6.70 -5.16 1.60
N PHE A 26 -7.95 -4.89 1.21
CA PHE A 26 -8.25 -4.08 0.02
C PHE A 26 -8.24 -2.57 0.31
N ALA A 27 -8.41 -2.16 1.56
CA ALA A 27 -8.35 -0.76 1.97
C ALA A 27 -6.96 -0.38 2.52
N LYS A 28 -6.35 -1.28 3.29
CA LYS A 28 -5.03 -1.09 3.90
C LYS A 28 -4.06 -2.14 3.36
N LEU A 29 -2.89 -1.68 2.92
CA LEU A 29 -1.92 -2.56 2.29
C LEU A 29 -1.41 -3.61 3.27
N ASP A 30 -1.50 -4.88 2.88
CA ASP A 30 -0.83 -5.98 3.56
C ASP A 30 0.69 -5.88 3.36
N GLN A 31 1.40 -5.38 4.35
CA GLN A 31 2.84 -5.13 4.27
C GLN A 31 3.66 -6.43 4.33
N THR A 32 3.17 -7.48 5.01
CA THR A 32 3.95 -8.71 5.23
C THR A 32 3.85 -9.68 4.04
N GLY A 33 2.71 -9.70 3.33
CA GLY A 33 2.52 -10.48 2.12
C GLY A 33 2.70 -9.65 0.84
N VAL A 34 1.70 -8.83 0.49
CA VAL A 34 1.70 -8.02 -0.75
C VAL A 34 2.87 -7.03 -0.78
N GLY A 35 3.17 -6.39 0.35
CA GLY A 35 4.30 -5.47 0.48
C GLY A 35 5.65 -6.10 0.14
N LYS A 36 5.86 -7.36 0.54
CA LYS A 36 7.08 -8.12 0.19
C LYS A 36 7.23 -8.34 -1.32
N LEU A 37 6.12 -8.52 -2.03
CA LEU A 37 6.13 -8.60 -3.50
C LEU A 37 6.49 -7.24 -4.12
N MET A 38 5.99 -6.14 -3.56
CA MET A 38 6.33 -4.78 -4.00
C MET A 38 7.82 -4.49 -3.79
N GLU A 39 8.37 -4.78 -2.62
CA GLU A 39 9.81 -4.66 -2.33
C GLU A 39 10.66 -5.47 -3.31
N THR A 40 10.22 -6.71 -3.59
CA THR A 40 10.91 -7.58 -4.55
C THR A 40 10.92 -6.97 -5.95
N ALA A 41 9.80 -6.39 -6.40
CA ALA A 41 9.72 -5.73 -7.70
C ALA A 41 10.69 -4.54 -7.80
N ILE A 42 10.79 -3.71 -6.76
CA ILE A 42 11.71 -2.56 -6.73
C ILE A 42 13.16 -3.04 -6.73
N LYS A 43 13.49 -4.00 -5.85
CA LYS A 43 14.84 -4.56 -5.70
C LYS A 43 15.36 -5.22 -6.98
N LEU A 44 14.48 -5.85 -7.75
CA LEU A 44 14.85 -6.47 -9.03
C LEU A 44 14.82 -5.46 -10.19
N GLY A 45 13.93 -4.48 -10.16
CA GLY A 45 13.75 -3.51 -11.25
C GLY A 45 14.81 -2.41 -11.29
N LYS A 46 15.07 -1.74 -10.16
CA LYS A 46 15.97 -0.57 -10.09
C LYS A 46 17.42 -0.90 -10.51
N PRO A 47 18.02 -2.06 -10.20
CA PRO A 47 19.38 -2.37 -10.68
C PRO A 47 19.47 -2.54 -12.20
N VAL A 48 18.39 -3.00 -12.85
CA VAL A 48 18.33 -3.17 -14.31
C VAL A 48 18.09 -1.85 -15.02
N ASN A 49 17.26 -0.98 -14.43
CA ASN A 49 17.07 0.39 -14.90
C ASN A 49 17.08 1.36 -13.72
N PRO A 50 18.20 2.04 -13.45
CA PRO A 50 18.32 2.99 -12.34
C PRO A 50 17.34 4.17 -12.41
N ASN A 51 16.87 4.51 -13.62
CA ASN A 51 15.91 5.59 -13.86
C ASN A 51 14.46 5.10 -13.87
N LEU A 52 14.20 3.85 -13.49
CA LEU A 52 12.85 3.30 -13.45
C LEU A 52 12.01 4.06 -12.41
N HIS A 53 11.00 4.79 -12.88
CA HIS A 53 10.03 5.45 -12.01
C HIS A 53 8.93 4.46 -11.58
N ILE A 54 8.70 4.35 -10.28
CA ILE A 54 7.78 3.38 -9.69
C ILE A 54 6.80 4.12 -8.79
N GLY A 55 5.51 3.87 -8.96
CA GLY A 55 4.48 4.36 -8.06
C GLY A 55 3.38 3.35 -7.84
N ILE A 56 2.45 3.70 -6.95
CA ILE A 56 1.27 2.90 -6.64
C ILE A 56 0.01 3.68 -7.01
N CYS A 57 -1.02 2.96 -7.47
CA CYS A 57 -2.36 3.47 -7.69
C CYS A 57 -3.39 2.60 -6.96
N GLY A 58 -4.63 3.11 -6.88
CA GLY A 58 -5.74 2.42 -6.20
C GLY A 58 -6.01 2.97 -4.81
N GLU A 59 -6.81 2.24 -4.04
CA GLU A 59 -7.29 2.72 -2.73
C GLU A 59 -6.18 2.87 -1.69
N HIS A 60 -5.19 1.98 -1.73
CA HIS A 60 -4.01 1.99 -0.87
C HIS A 60 -3.19 3.27 -1.01
N GLY A 61 -3.18 3.89 -2.20
CA GLY A 61 -2.46 5.14 -2.44
C GLY A 61 -3.00 6.33 -1.64
N GLY A 62 -4.19 6.20 -1.02
CA GLY A 62 -4.79 7.20 -0.14
C GLY A 62 -4.87 6.79 1.33
N ASP A 63 -4.37 5.61 1.70
CA ASP A 63 -4.28 5.16 3.09
C ASP A 63 -2.95 5.60 3.72
N PRO A 64 -2.94 6.35 4.85
CA PRO A 64 -1.71 6.88 5.42
C PRO A 64 -0.63 5.83 5.71
N SER A 65 -1.01 4.67 6.24
CA SER A 65 -0.05 3.62 6.60
C SER A 65 0.56 2.94 5.37
N SER A 66 -0.23 2.81 4.30
CA SER A 66 0.20 2.28 3.01
C SER A 66 1.11 3.28 2.30
N VAL A 67 0.81 4.58 2.35
CA VAL A 67 1.67 5.66 1.83
C VAL A 67 3.01 5.68 2.56
N GLU A 68 3.01 5.53 3.88
CA GLU A 68 4.26 5.45 4.65
C GLU A 68 5.09 4.21 4.25
N PHE A 69 4.46 3.06 4.09
CA PHE A 69 5.17 1.86 3.59
C PHE A 69 5.76 2.08 2.20
N CYS A 70 4.99 2.67 1.28
CA CYS A 70 5.46 3.01 -0.06
C CYS A 70 6.70 3.93 -0.03
N HIS A 71 6.72 4.91 0.88
CA HIS A 71 7.88 5.75 1.11
C HIS A 71 9.09 4.93 1.59
N LYS A 72 8.91 4.06 2.60
CA LYS A 72 9.98 3.22 3.16
C LYS A 72 10.65 2.33 2.12
N ILE A 73 9.87 1.76 1.20
CA ILE A 73 10.41 0.86 0.16
C ILE A 73 10.95 1.60 -1.07
N GLY A 74 10.85 2.93 -1.10
CA GLY A 74 11.45 3.78 -2.13
C GLY A 74 10.60 3.98 -3.39
N LEU A 75 9.26 4.03 -3.27
CA LEU A 75 8.41 4.50 -4.37
C LEU A 75 8.63 5.99 -4.64
N ASP A 76 8.54 6.34 -5.91
CA ASP A 76 8.70 7.72 -6.40
C ASP A 76 7.41 8.54 -6.24
N TYR A 77 6.22 7.89 -6.32
CA TYR A 77 4.93 8.58 -6.13
C TYR A 77 3.81 7.64 -5.65
N VAL A 78 2.75 8.26 -5.12
CA VAL A 78 1.46 7.63 -4.82
C VAL A 78 0.36 8.32 -5.63
N SER A 79 -0.62 7.55 -6.13
CA SER A 79 -1.78 8.05 -6.87
C SER A 79 -3.06 7.57 -6.20
N CYS A 80 -3.97 8.51 -5.92
CA CYS A 80 -5.23 8.26 -5.22
C CYS A 80 -6.36 9.12 -5.78
N SER A 81 -7.59 8.86 -5.35
CA SER A 81 -8.76 9.63 -5.77
C SER A 81 -8.63 11.12 -5.38
N PRO A 82 -9.26 12.05 -6.13
CA PRO A 82 -9.05 13.50 -5.94
C PRO A 82 -9.23 13.98 -4.49
N PHE A 83 -10.25 13.48 -3.80
CA PHE A 83 -10.54 13.86 -2.41
C PHE A 83 -9.56 13.26 -1.38
N ARG A 84 -8.81 12.22 -1.74
CA ARG A 84 -7.76 11.63 -0.90
C ARG A 84 -6.38 12.26 -1.12
N VAL A 85 -6.21 13.11 -2.13
CA VAL A 85 -4.94 13.79 -2.40
C VAL A 85 -4.41 14.57 -1.18
N PRO A 86 -5.22 15.34 -0.43
CA PRO A 86 -4.72 16.03 0.76
C PRO A 86 -4.21 15.07 1.85
N ILE A 87 -4.89 13.92 2.03
CA ILE A 87 -4.50 12.88 2.99
C ILE A 87 -3.17 12.25 2.56
N ALA A 88 -3.05 11.86 1.30
CA ALA A 88 -1.81 11.27 0.76
C ALA A 88 -0.62 12.23 0.86
N ARG A 89 -0.82 13.52 0.60
CA ARG A 89 0.22 14.56 0.76
C ARG A 89 0.67 14.70 2.20
N LEU A 90 -0.26 14.75 3.16
CA LEU A 90 0.07 14.85 4.58
C LEU A 90 0.80 13.58 5.06
N ALA A 91 0.29 12.41 4.69
CA ALA A 91 0.90 11.13 5.04
C ALA A 91 2.33 10.99 4.46
N ALA A 92 2.54 11.38 3.21
CA ALA A 92 3.87 11.37 2.59
C ALA A 92 4.85 12.31 3.31
N ALA A 93 4.39 13.50 3.72
CA ALA A 93 5.21 14.44 4.50
C ALA A 93 5.56 13.87 5.88
N GLN A 94 4.58 13.28 6.59
CA GLN A 94 4.81 12.61 7.87
C GLN A 94 5.78 11.44 7.74
N ALA A 95 5.63 10.62 6.70
CA ALA A 95 6.53 9.51 6.42
C ALA A 95 7.97 9.97 6.23
N ALA A 96 8.20 11.06 5.47
CA ALA A 96 9.52 11.63 5.26
C ALA A 96 10.14 12.25 6.54
N VAL A 97 9.31 12.74 7.46
CA VAL A 97 9.79 13.27 8.75
C VAL A 97 10.11 12.13 9.74
N ASN A 98 9.28 11.10 9.78
CA ASN A 98 9.37 10.01 10.76
C ASN A 98 10.42 8.94 10.39
N ASN A 99 10.73 8.75 9.10
CA ASN A 99 11.63 7.71 8.61
C ASN A 99 13.00 8.24 8.19
N LYS A 100 13.52 9.22 8.93
CA LYS A 100 14.88 9.75 8.73
C LYS A 100 15.97 8.76 9.13
#